data_AF-A0A7K1KLU3-F1
#
_entry.id   AF-A0A7K1KLU3-F1
#
_cell.length_a   1.000
_cell.length_b   1.000
_cell.length_c   1.000
_cell.angle_alpha   90.00
_cell.angle_beta   90.00
_cell.angle_gamma   90.00
#
_symmetry.space_group_name_H-M   'P 1'
#
loop_
_entity.id
_entity.type
_entity.pdbx_description
1 polymer ?
#
loop_
_entity_poly.entity_id
_entity_poly.type
_entity_poly.pdbx_seq_one_letter_code
_entity_poly.pdbx_strand_id
1 'polypeptide(L)'
;MRIPDFLISQSGFFDFLDHPMWLAWPFNAGYGEHILPAIARMGFIVLIFAVIIIFLRVLFGPKGRFRDHEMDREAREQTAAERAALEERLARGEITEFEYKILMKGLKD
;
A
#
# COMPACT_ATOMS: atom_id res chain seq x y z
N MET A 1 21.75 43.97 20.81
CA MET A 1 21.47 43.31 19.52
C MET A 1 20.63 42.08 19.83
N ARG A 2 19.34 42.08 19.50
CA ARG A 2 18.40 40.98 19.86
C ARG A 2 18.41 39.97 18.70
N ILE A 3 18.82 38.74 18.96
CA ILE A 3 18.80 37.65 17.98
C ILE A 3 17.33 37.30 17.73
N PRO A 4 16.86 37.22 16.47
CA PRO A 4 15.47 36.89 16.16
C PRO A 4 15.13 35.43 16.53
N ASP A 5 13.98 35.23 17.19
CA ASP A 5 13.53 33.94 17.75
C ASP A 5 13.43 32.80 16.72
N PHE A 6 13.33 33.12 15.43
CA PHE A 6 13.31 32.15 14.33
C PHE A 6 14.63 31.36 14.19
N LEU A 7 15.77 31.95 14.57
CA LEU A 7 17.08 31.28 14.48
C LEU A 7 17.29 30.23 15.59
N ILE A 8 16.55 30.34 16.70
CA ILE A 8 16.63 29.41 17.84
C ILE A 8 15.92 28.08 17.51
N SER A 9 14.88 28.12 16.68
CA SER A 9 14.14 26.93 16.26
C SER A 9 14.92 26.03 15.29
N GLN A 10 15.78 26.61 14.46
CA GLN A 10 16.59 25.87 13.50
C GLN A 10 17.78 25.20 14.22
N SER A 11 18.49 25.93 15.08
CA SER A 11 19.64 25.39 15.82
C SER A 11 19.26 24.24 16.75
N GLY A 12 18.12 24.32 17.45
CA GLY A 12 17.66 23.23 18.32
C GLY A 12 17.25 21.95 17.58
N PHE A 13 16.85 22.06 16.30
CA PHE A 13 16.56 20.90 15.46
C PHE A 13 17.84 20.18 15.03
N PHE A 14 18.88 20.93 14.64
CA PHE A 14 20.18 20.34 14.30
C PHE A 14 20.90 19.76 15.53
N ASP A 15 20.87 20.45 16.67
CA ASP A 15 21.40 19.93 17.95
C ASP A 15 20.70 18.63 18.41
N PHE A 16 19.40 18.51 18.12
CA PHE A 16 18.65 17.27 18.36
C PHE A 16 19.12 16.13 17.46
N LEU A 17 19.38 16.38 16.17
CA LEU A 17 19.89 15.36 15.24
C LEU A 17 21.32 14.91 15.56
N ASP A 18 22.15 15.81 16.10
CA ASP A 18 23.54 15.53 16.49
C ASP A 18 23.67 14.86 17.86
N HIS A 19 22.56 14.68 18.59
CA HIS A 19 22.59 13.98 19.88
C HIS A 19 23.02 12.51 19.69
N PRO A 20 23.89 11.95 20.55
CA PRO A 20 24.49 10.62 20.38
C PRO A 20 23.47 9.47 20.27
N MET A 21 22.26 9.65 20.82
CA MET A 21 21.15 8.72 20.68
C MET A 21 20.60 8.65 19.24
N TRP A 22 20.57 9.76 18.51
CA TRP A 22 20.14 9.83 17.11
C TRP A 22 21.28 9.46 16.15
N LEU A 23 22.54 9.65 16.54
CA LEU A 23 23.69 9.08 15.84
C LEU A 23 23.72 7.54 15.91
N ALA A 24 23.22 6.96 17.01
CA ALA A 24 23.02 5.52 17.15
C ALA A 24 21.79 5.00 16.40
N TRP A 25 21.03 5.88 15.71
CA TRP A 25 19.88 5.49 14.92
C TRP A 25 20.32 4.52 13.82
N PRO A 26 19.61 3.41 13.61
CA PRO A 26 20.08 2.35 12.74
C PRO A 26 19.96 2.71 11.24
N PHE A 27 19.74 3.96 10.88
CA PHE A 27 19.72 4.42 9.49
C PHE A 27 20.76 5.54 9.21
N ASN A 28 21.60 5.87 10.19
CA ASN A 28 22.61 6.92 10.03
C ASN A 28 23.97 6.40 9.53
N ALA A 29 24.71 7.25 8.81
CA ALA A 29 26.02 6.98 8.22
C ALA A 29 27.11 6.93 9.31
N GLY A 30 27.41 5.73 9.81
CA GLY A 30 28.48 5.52 10.80
C GLY A 30 28.30 4.23 11.58
N TYR A 31 27.05 3.78 11.73
CA TYR A 31 26.73 2.53 12.41
C TYR A 31 26.72 1.39 11.38
N GLY A 32 27.81 1.20 10.62
CA GLY A 32 27.78 0.42 9.37
C GLY A 32 28.97 -0.50 9.11
N GLU A 33 29.99 -0.52 9.98
CA GLU A 33 31.18 -1.36 9.76
C GLU A 33 30.94 -2.86 10.07
N HIS A 34 29.76 -3.20 10.61
CA HIS A 34 29.43 -4.58 10.99
C HIS A 34 28.17 -5.08 10.26
N ILE A 35 28.30 -6.27 9.65
CA ILE A 35 27.27 -6.95 8.83
C ILE A 35 26.00 -7.25 9.66
N LEU A 36 26.16 -7.55 10.95
CA LEU A 36 25.07 -7.95 11.84
C LEU A 36 24.04 -6.81 12.06
N PRO A 37 24.43 -5.56 12.41
CA PRO A 37 23.55 -4.41 12.42
C PRO A 37 22.81 -4.14 11.10
N ALA A 38 23.46 -4.38 9.96
CA ALA A 38 22.85 -4.19 8.64
C ALA A 38 21.69 -5.17 8.40
N ILE A 39 21.87 -6.44 8.74
CA ILE A 39 20.81 -7.46 8.62
C ILE A 39 19.65 -7.15 9.56
N ALA A 40 19.94 -6.75 10.80
CA ALA A 40 18.91 -6.38 11.77
C ALA A 40 18.03 -5.22 11.27
N ARG A 41 18.61 -4.22 10.60
CA ARG A 41 17.85 -3.13 9.95
C ARG A 41 16.94 -3.64 8.86
N MET A 42 17.47 -4.46 7.95
CA MET A 42 16.66 -5.01 6.86
C MET A 42 15.50 -5.85 7.42
N GLY A 43 15.75 -6.65 8.45
CA GLY A 43 14.70 -7.39 9.16
C GLY A 43 13.65 -6.48 9.80
N PHE A 44 14.08 -5.40 10.44
CA PHE A 44 13.18 -4.41 11.05
C PHE A 44 12.34 -3.67 10.02
N ILE A 45 12.92 -3.31 8.87
CA ILE A 45 12.19 -2.70 7.74
C ILE A 45 11.12 -3.65 7.24
N VAL A 46 11.47 -4.91 6.97
CA VAL A 46 10.51 -5.94 6.53
C VAL A 46 9.39 -6.12 7.57
N LEU A 47 9.72 -6.11 8.86
CA LEU A 47 8.75 -6.19 9.93
C LEU A 47 7.78 -5.00 9.91
N ILE A 48 8.28 -3.77 9.76
CA ILE A 48 7.43 -2.57 9.64
C ILE A 48 6.51 -2.71 8.43
N PHE A 49 7.04 -3.08 7.27
CA PHE A 49 6.21 -3.28 6.07
C PHE A 49 5.14 -4.35 6.28
N ALA A 50 5.48 -5.48 6.91
CA ALA A 50 4.52 -6.52 7.23
C ALA A 50 3.40 -6.00 8.13
N VAL A 51 3.73 -5.22 9.17
CA VAL A 51 2.74 -4.59 10.06
C VAL A 51 1.86 -3.61 9.30
N ILE A 52 2.43 -2.75 8.44
CA ILE A 52 1.66 -1.81 7.61
C ILE A 52 0.70 -2.56 6.69
N ILE A 53 1.18 -3.62 6.01
CA ILE A 53 0.34 -4.44 5.12
C ILE A 53 -0.81 -5.05 5.90
N ILE A 54 -0.55 -5.63 7.08
CA ILE A 54 -1.60 -6.22 7.93
C ILE A 54 -2.57 -5.13 8.37
N PHE A 55 -2.08 -3.98 8.83
CA PHE A 55 -2.91 -2.86 9.26
C PHE A 55 -3.83 -2.37 8.15
N LEU A 56 -3.28 -2.12 6.95
CA LEU A 56 -4.06 -1.73 5.78
C LEU A 56 -5.03 -2.84 5.35
N ARG A 57 -4.64 -4.11 5.45
CA ARG A 57 -5.54 -5.23 5.12
C ARG A 57 -6.67 -5.39 6.13
N VAL A 58 -6.45 -5.10 7.41
CA VAL A 58 -7.51 -5.06 8.42
C VAL A 58 -8.42 -3.84 8.22
N LEU A 59 -7.87 -2.70 7.82
CA LEU A 59 -8.62 -1.45 7.70
C LEU A 59 -9.43 -1.37 6.39
N PHE A 60 -8.81 -1.77 5.28
CA PHE A 60 -9.31 -1.61 3.91
C PHE A 60 -9.42 -2.91 3.10
N GLY A 61 -8.92 -4.04 3.63
CA GLY A 61 -9.01 -5.33 2.95
C GLY A 61 -10.44 -5.93 2.96
N PRO A 62 -10.62 -7.18 2.53
CA PRO A 62 -11.92 -7.81 2.49
C PRO A 62 -12.49 -7.91 3.92
N LYS A 63 -13.60 -7.19 4.18
CA LYS A 63 -14.23 -6.94 5.50
C LYS A 63 -13.60 -5.81 6.35
N GLY A 64 -12.78 -4.95 5.76
CA GLY A 64 -12.20 -3.80 6.45
C GLY A 64 -13.26 -2.76 6.85
N ARG A 65 -13.16 -2.20 8.05
CA ARG A 65 -14.14 -1.25 8.62
C ARG A 65 -14.25 0.06 7.84
N PHE A 66 -13.17 0.49 7.21
CA PHE A 66 -13.11 1.73 6.41
C PHE A 66 -13.12 1.45 4.91
N ARG A 67 -13.47 0.23 4.51
CA ARG A 67 -13.62 -0.09 3.09
C ARG A 67 -14.88 0.60 2.58
N ASP A 68 -14.70 1.54 1.66
CA ASP A 68 -15.82 2.26 1.07
C ASP A 68 -16.63 1.29 0.19
N HIS A 69 -17.90 1.11 0.54
CA HIS A 69 -18.77 0.13 -0.10
C HIS A 69 -19.25 0.61 -1.49
N GLU A 70 -19.10 1.90 -1.80
CA GLU A 70 -19.54 2.49 -3.08
C GLU A 70 -18.61 2.12 -4.23
N MET A 71 -17.29 2.15 -4.05
CA MET A 71 -16.32 1.73 -5.09
C MET A 71 -16.46 0.24 -5.44
N ASP A 72 -16.76 -0.56 -4.42
CA ASP A 72 -16.99 -2.01 -4.54
C ASP A 72 -18.29 -2.33 -5.28
N ARG A 73 -19.25 -1.41 -5.22
CA ARG A 73 -20.54 -1.50 -5.90
C ARG A 73 -20.39 -1.17 -7.38
N GLU A 74 -19.67 -0.12 -7.74
CA GLU A 74 -19.38 0.22 -9.14
C GLU A 74 -18.62 -0.89 -9.86
N ALA A 75 -17.63 -1.51 -9.20
CA ALA A 75 -16.90 -2.64 -9.77
C ALA A 75 -17.81 -3.85 -10.01
N ARG A 76 -18.71 -4.16 -9.06
CA ARG A 76 -19.70 -5.25 -9.21
C ARG A 76 -20.74 -4.95 -10.28
N GLU A 77 -21.18 -3.71 -10.39
CA GLU A 77 -22.13 -3.27 -11.41
C GLU A 77 -21.51 -3.33 -12.80
N GLN A 78 -20.24 -2.96 -12.96
CA GLN A 78 -19.50 -3.12 -14.23
C GLN A 78 -19.34 -4.60 -14.61
N THR A 79 -18.89 -5.45 -13.68
CA THR A 79 -18.79 -6.89 -13.96
C THR A 79 -20.15 -7.52 -14.27
N ALA A 80 -21.23 -7.08 -13.61
CA ALA A 80 -22.58 -7.57 -13.91
C ALA A 80 -23.07 -7.11 -15.29
N ALA A 81 -22.81 -5.85 -15.66
CA ALA A 81 -23.17 -5.31 -16.98
C ALA A 81 -22.41 -6.02 -18.10
N GLU A 82 -21.12 -6.31 -17.92
CA GLU A 82 -20.33 -7.05 -18.90
C GLU A 82 -20.81 -8.50 -19.07
N ARG A 83 -21.24 -9.15 -17.99
CA ARG A 83 -21.86 -10.50 -18.06
C ARG A 83 -23.19 -10.47 -18.81
N ALA A 84 -24.06 -9.50 -18.51
CA ALA A 84 -25.33 -9.33 -19.20
C ALA A 84 -25.13 -9.07 -20.70
N ALA A 85 -24.14 -8.24 -21.06
CA ALA A 85 -23.80 -7.98 -22.46
C ALA A 85 -23.30 -9.23 -23.19
N LEU A 86 -22.51 -10.09 -22.52
CA LEU A 86 -22.09 -11.38 -23.09
C LEU A 86 -23.26 -12.35 -23.28
N GLU A 87 -24.19 -12.41 -22.34
CA GLU A 87 -25.41 -13.22 -22.44
C GLU A 87 -26.32 -12.76 -23.58
N GLU A 88 -26.50 -11.44 -23.77
CA GLU A 88 -27.26 -10.91 -24.90
C GLU A 88 -26.61 -11.25 -26.24
N ARG A 89 -25.28 -11.15 -26.35
CA ARG A 89 -24.55 -11.51 -27.57
C ARG A 89 -24.70 -12.99 -27.90
N LEU A 90 -24.73 -13.86 -26.89
CA LEU A 90 -25.02 -15.29 -27.08
C LEU A 90 -26.46 -15.50 -27.53
N ALA A 91 -27.43 -14.81 -26.90
CA ALA A 91 -28.85 -14.91 -27.25
C ALA A 91 -29.15 -14.39 -28.68
N ARG A 92 -28.42 -13.36 -29.13
CA ARG A 92 -28.47 -12.87 -30.52
C ARG A 92 -27.72 -13.76 -31.52
N GLY A 93 -26.98 -14.77 -31.05
CA GLY A 93 -26.17 -15.66 -31.89
C GLY A 93 -24.93 -14.99 -32.50
N GLU A 94 -24.51 -13.83 -31.96
CA GLU A 94 -23.33 -13.09 -32.40
C GLU A 94 -22.02 -13.75 -31.94
N ILE A 95 -22.09 -14.58 -30.91
CA ILE A 95 -20.98 -15.38 -30.38
C ILE A 95 -21.44 -16.83 -30.21
N THR A 96 -20.51 -17.76 -30.40
CA THR A 96 -20.77 -19.19 -30.17
C THR A 96 -20.73 -19.53 -28.67
N GLU A 97 -21.34 -20.65 -28.27
CA GLU A 97 -21.27 -21.15 -26.89
C GLU A 97 -19.82 -21.34 -26.39
N PHE A 98 -18.91 -21.69 -27.30
CA PHE A 98 -17.50 -21.91 -26.98
C PHE A 98 -16.79 -20.58 -26.65
N GLU A 99 -17.01 -19.55 -27.47
CA GLU A 99 -16.47 -18.20 -27.25
C GLU A 99 -17.05 -17.58 -25.96
N TYR A 100 -18.35 -17.76 -25.73
CA TYR A 100 -18.99 -17.32 -24.50
C TYR A 100 -18.34 -17.96 -23.25
N LYS A 101 -18.07 -19.27 -23.27
CA LYS A 101 -17.41 -19.97 -22.16
C LYS A 101 -15.99 -19.44 -21.90
N ILE A 102 -15.23 -19.08 -22.93
CA ILE A 102 -13.88 -18.53 -22.78
C ILE A 102 -13.94 -17.11 -22.18
N LEU A 103 -14.79 -16.24 -22.73
CA LEU A 103 -14.94 -14.86 -22.28
C LEU A 103 -15.49 -14.79 -20.84
N MET A 104 -16.48 -15.62 -20.51
CA MET A 104 -17.04 -15.71 -19.17
C MET A 104 -16.04 -16.25 -18.14
N LYS A 105 -15.10 -17.12 -18.56
CA LYS A 105 -14.01 -17.59 -17.69
C LYS A 105 -13.03 -16.46 -17.36
N GLY A 106 -12.68 -15.63 -18.35
CA GLY A 106 -11.84 -14.45 -18.13
C GLY A 106 -12.47 -13.38 -17.22
N LEU A 107 -13.81 -13.35 -17.12
CA LEU A 107 -14.56 -12.42 -16.28
C LEU A 107 -14.79 -12.90 -14.82
N LYS A 108 -14.27 -14.08 -14.48
CA LYS A 108 -14.41 -14.71 -13.16
C LYS A 108 -13.15 -14.61 -12.29
N ASP A 109 -12.02 -14.25 -12.89
CA ASP A 109 -10.71 -14.07 -12.26
C ASP A 109 -10.44 -12.59 -11.96
#